data_AF-A0A284QXX6-F1
#
_entry.id   AF-A0A284QXX6-F1
#
_cell.length_a   1.000
_cell.length_b   1.000
_cell.length_c   1.000
_cell.angle_alpha   90.00
_cell.angle_beta   90.00
_cell.angle_gamma   90.00
#
_symmetry.space_group_name_H-M   'P 1'
#
loop_
_entity.id
_entity.type
_entity.pdbx_description
1 polymer ?
#
loop_
_entity_poly.entity_id
_entity_poly.type
_entity_poly.pdbx_seq_one_letter_code
_entity_poly.pdbx_strand_id
1 'polypeptide(L)'
;MQSLKDLIAMINIPWHKEKWSDFNFMFIYIGFYWDIQAKSVALPENKHLKYLQHVRNFIDLYQHDCAPLLQTLTLQGSLVHIAFVHLLGHSHLPLLFYFSSQFNGNKLSCRYLSKPLINDLHWREDALSPPDISCLLKPYGPTLILEIFMNASTDWRIGIIIDSFWDAWHLIPGWKDQGWNIGWLEALAVELMIYTLEERGIHDVSVTVHSDNQGVIGSFDKGQSRSISMNLTIQRSHIVLKDKNIHLSLVYVASTMNPADSILCGDLDPTQCSRSFAKYPIIFGDEITKQSFLIGLL
;
A
#
# COMPACT_ATOMS: atom_id res chain seq x y z
N MET A 1 16.68 -30.30 -30.56
CA MET A 1 15.99 -29.03 -30.19
C MET A 1 16.89 -27.91 -30.68
N GLN A 2 16.47 -27.15 -31.70
CA GLN A 2 17.21 -25.96 -32.14
C GLN A 2 17.20 -24.94 -30.98
N SER A 3 18.34 -24.33 -30.66
CA SER A 3 18.34 -23.31 -29.61
C SER A 3 17.62 -22.07 -30.11
N LEU A 4 16.95 -21.32 -29.22
CA LEU A 4 16.32 -20.05 -29.57
C LEU A 4 17.32 -19.08 -30.23
N LYS A 5 18.61 -19.20 -29.87
CA LYS A 5 19.70 -18.41 -30.46
C LYS A 5 19.92 -18.75 -31.93
N ASP A 6 19.78 -20.02 -32.31
CA ASP A 6 19.94 -20.46 -33.70
C ASP A 6 18.79 -19.96 -34.58
N LEU A 7 17.58 -19.92 -34.04
CA LEU A 7 16.40 -19.34 -34.72
C LEU A 7 16.53 -17.82 -34.90
N ILE A 8 17.08 -17.13 -33.91
CA ILE A 8 17.23 -15.68 -33.91
C ILE A 8 18.44 -15.21 -34.74
N ALA A 9 19.51 -16.00 -34.83
CA ALA A 9 20.67 -15.70 -35.66
C ALA A 9 20.29 -15.50 -37.14
N MET A 10 19.24 -16.20 -37.60
CA MET A 10 18.70 -16.08 -38.95
C MET A 10 18.20 -14.66 -39.30
N ILE A 11 17.86 -13.86 -38.28
CA ILE A 11 17.28 -12.52 -38.44
C ILE A 11 18.37 -11.43 -38.59
N ASN A 12 19.65 -11.78 -38.41
CA ASN A 12 20.81 -10.89 -38.62
C ASN A 12 20.75 -9.52 -37.89
N ILE A 13 20.01 -9.44 -36.79
CA ILE A 13 19.93 -8.24 -35.96
C ILE A 13 21.19 -8.16 -35.08
N PRO A 14 21.95 -7.04 -35.09
CA PRO A 14 23.12 -6.89 -34.24
C PRO A 14 22.73 -6.72 -32.77
N TRP A 15 23.30 -7.57 -31.91
CA TRP A 15 23.00 -7.59 -30.48
C TRP A 15 24.12 -6.97 -29.64
N HIS A 16 23.73 -6.32 -28.55
CA HIS A 16 24.68 -5.73 -27.59
C HIS A 16 25.32 -6.82 -26.72
N LYS A 17 26.55 -7.25 -27.03
CA LYS A 17 27.22 -8.43 -26.46
C LYS A 17 27.16 -8.57 -24.92
N GLU A 18 27.13 -7.45 -24.20
CA GLU A 18 27.16 -7.42 -22.73
C GLU A 18 25.77 -7.45 -22.06
N LYS A 19 24.67 -7.26 -22.81
CA LYS A 19 23.31 -7.21 -22.24
C LYS A 19 22.57 -8.56 -22.32
N TRP A 20 23.29 -9.63 -22.63
CA TRP A 20 22.74 -10.98 -22.77
C TRP A 20 23.31 -11.88 -21.68
N SER A 21 22.43 -12.72 -21.14
CA SER A 21 22.81 -13.81 -20.25
C SER A 21 22.13 -15.07 -20.75
N ASP A 22 22.75 -16.22 -20.48
CA ASP A 22 22.11 -17.51 -20.69
C ASP A 22 20.93 -17.68 -19.73
N PHE A 23 19.99 -18.53 -20.11
CA PHE A 23 18.90 -18.92 -19.21
C PHE A 23 19.50 -19.50 -17.93
N ASN A 24 19.23 -18.83 -16.82
CA ASN A 24 19.68 -19.22 -15.51
C ASN A 24 18.51 -19.05 -14.52
N PHE A 25 18.54 -19.78 -13.41
CA PHE A 25 17.58 -19.63 -12.33
C PHE A 25 17.83 -18.38 -11.49
N MET A 26 19.07 -17.87 -11.53
CA MET A 26 19.49 -16.65 -10.86
C MET A 26 20.07 -15.66 -11.87
N PHE A 27 19.49 -14.48 -11.97
CA PHE A 27 19.93 -13.47 -12.95
C PHE A 27 19.53 -12.04 -12.57
N ILE A 28 20.21 -11.06 -13.17
CA ILE A 28 19.83 -9.65 -13.02
C ILE A 28 19.00 -9.22 -14.23
N TYR A 29 17.78 -8.75 -14.01
CA TYR A 29 16.89 -8.24 -15.05
C TYR A 29 16.16 -6.98 -14.61
N ILE A 30 16.15 -5.96 -15.47
CA ILE A 30 15.68 -4.59 -15.17
C ILE A 30 16.35 -4.03 -13.89
N GLY A 31 17.54 -4.58 -13.58
CA GLY A 31 18.34 -4.20 -12.44
C GLY A 31 17.82 -4.66 -11.09
N PHE A 32 17.03 -5.74 -11.06
CA PHE A 32 16.76 -6.55 -9.88
C PHE A 32 17.43 -7.90 -10.01
N TYR A 33 17.79 -8.50 -8.88
CA TYR A 33 18.23 -9.89 -8.80
C TYR A 33 17.01 -10.79 -8.68
N TRP A 34 16.86 -11.72 -9.60
CA TRP A 34 15.77 -12.68 -9.65
C TRP A 34 16.30 -14.05 -9.26
N ASP A 35 15.65 -14.69 -8.30
CA ASP A 35 15.82 -16.11 -7.99
C ASP A 35 14.50 -16.83 -8.26
N ILE A 36 14.46 -17.57 -9.36
CA ILE A 36 13.27 -18.29 -9.81
C ILE A 36 12.94 -19.46 -8.90
N GLN A 37 13.94 -20.14 -8.33
CA GLN A 37 13.71 -21.30 -7.47
C GLN A 37 13.17 -20.87 -6.12
N ALA A 38 13.76 -19.83 -5.53
CA ALA A 38 13.27 -19.22 -4.30
C ALA A 38 11.99 -18.40 -4.51
N LYS A 39 11.59 -18.18 -5.77
CA LYS A 39 10.51 -17.25 -6.16
C LYS A 39 10.69 -15.91 -5.46
N SER A 40 11.87 -15.32 -5.59
CA SER A 40 12.18 -14.07 -4.93
C SER A 40 12.77 -13.07 -5.92
N VAL A 41 12.51 -11.80 -5.65
CA VAL A 41 13.16 -10.69 -6.32
C VAL A 41 13.82 -9.82 -5.27
N ALA A 42 15.07 -9.47 -5.48
CA ALA A 42 15.86 -8.67 -4.56
C ALA A 42 16.50 -7.48 -5.26
N LEU A 43 16.74 -6.42 -4.50
CA LEU A 43 17.53 -5.31 -4.96
C LEU A 43 19.03 -5.66 -4.79
N PRO A 44 19.85 -5.62 -5.86
CA PRO A 44 21.29 -5.84 -5.73
C PRO A 44 21.92 -4.86 -4.75
N GLU A 45 22.85 -5.33 -3.91
CA GLU A 45 23.46 -4.56 -2.83
C GLU A 45 24.07 -3.23 -3.30
N ASN A 46 24.75 -3.22 -4.44
CA ASN A 46 25.32 -2.02 -5.02
C ASN A 46 24.28 -0.94 -5.35
N LYS A 47 23.07 -1.34 -5.79
CA LYS A 47 21.96 -0.44 -6.04
C LYS A 47 21.27 -0.02 -4.76
N HIS A 48 21.10 -0.95 -3.83
CA HIS A 48 20.56 -0.69 -2.50
C HIS A 48 21.35 0.42 -1.79
N LEU A 49 22.67 0.26 -1.65
CA LEU A 49 23.54 1.28 -1.04
C LEU A 49 23.49 2.60 -1.81
N LYS A 50 23.48 2.55 -3.14
CA LYS A 50 23.38 3.76 -3.97
C LYS A 50 22.08 4.53 -3.69
N TYR A 51 20.96 3.84 -3.57
CA TYR A 51 19.67 4.48 -3.32
C TYR A 51 19.53 4.98 -1.89
N LEU A 52 19.99 4.20 -0.90
CA LEU A 52 20.06 4.64 0.49
C LEU A 52 20.90 5.91 0.62
N GLN A 53 22.09 5.94 0.00
CA GLN A 53 22.94 7.14 0.00
C GLN A 53 22.27 8.32 -0.72
N HIS A 54 21.54 8.05 -1.80
CA HIS A 54 20.82 9.10 -2.52
C HIS A 54 19.72 9.73 -1.67
N VAL A 55 18.96 8.93 -0.91
CA VAL A 55 17.95 9.43 0.04
C VAL A 55 18.63 10.26 1.14
N ARG A 56 19.67 9.72 1.78
CA ARG A 56 20.43 10.42 2.82
C ARG A 56 20.97 11.76 2.36
N ASN A 57 21.68 11.76 1.23
CA ASN A 57 22.23 12.98 0.65
C ASN A 57 21.13 14.01 0.34
N PHE A 58 19.96 13.57 -0.15
CA PHE A 58 18.86 14.48 -0.44
C PHE A 58 18.28 15.11 0.84
N ILE A 59 18.12 14.32 1.91
CA ILE A 59 17.70 14.82 3.22
C ILE A 59 18.74 15.82 3.75
N ASP A 60 20.02 15.43 3.80
CA ASP A 60 21.11 16.26 4.33
C ASP A 60 21.22 17.61 3.63
N LEU A 61 21.08 17.62 2.30
CA LEU A 61 21.20 18.83 1.50
C LEU A 61 19.96 19.73 1.56
N TYR A 62 18.75 19.17 1.70
CA TYR A 62 17.51 19.91 1.43
C TYR A 62 16.49 19.92 2.58
N GLN A 63 16.72 19.24 3.71
CA GLN A 63 15.81 19.32 4.86
C GLN A 63 15.67 20.74 5.45
N HIS A 64 16.71 21.57 5.28
CA HIS A 64 16.78 22.95 5.74
C HIS A 64 17.05 23.95 4.62
N ASP A 65 17.01 23.50 3.36
CA ASP A 65 17.25 24.31 2.18
C ASP A 65 16.20 24.03 1.11
N CYS A 66 16.24 24.76 0.01
CA CYS A 66 15.37 24.51 -1.12
C CYS A 66 15.92 23.33 -1.96
N ALA A 67 15.05 22.38 -2.32
CA ALA A 67 15.37 21.34 -3.28
C ALA A 67 15.05 21.77 -4.72
N PRO A 68 15.96 21.56 -5.67
CA PRO A 68 15.71 21.80 -7.08
C PRO A 68 14.88 20.67 -7.71
N LEU A 69 14.15 20.98 -8.78
CA LEU A 69 13.30 20.01 -9.49
C LEU A 69 14.10 18.80 -10.01
N LEU A 70 15.29 19.03 -10.57
CA LEU A 70 16.09 17.96 -11.17
C LEU A 70 16.50 16.88 -10.14
N GLN A 71 16.90 17.31 -8.95
CA GLN A 71 17.28 16.38 -7.87
C GLN A 71 16.05 15.64 -7.37
N THR A 72 14.92 16.34 -7.22
CA THR A 72 13.63 15.75 -6.84
C THR A 72 13.19 14.65 -7.82
N LEU A 73 13.25 14.91 -9.13
CA LEU A 73 12.88 13.93 -10.16
C LEU A 73 13.84 12.73 -10.19
N THR A 74 15.13 12.95 -9.95
CA THR A 74 16.13 11.87 -9.89
C THR A 74 15.87 10.96 -8.70
N LEU A 75 15.57 11.55 -7.53
CA LEU A 75 15.15 10.81 -6.34
C LEU A 75 13.86 10.04 -6.59
N GLN A 76 12.84 10.71 -7.17
CA GLN A 76 11.56 10.10 -7.49
C GLN A 76 11.71 8.88 -8.41
N GLY A 77 12.51 8.98 -9.48
CA GLY A 77 12.77 7.85 -10.36
C GLY A 77 13.45 6.66 -9.66
N SER A 78 14.36 6.95 -8.73
CA SER A 78 15.02 5.93 -7.91
C SER A 78 14.01 5.21 -7.01
N LEU A 79 13.13 5.97 -6.34
CA LEU A 79 12.17 5.42 -5.39
C LEU A 79 11.02 4.69 -6.08
N VAL A 80 10.57 5.15 -7.25
CA VAL A 80 9.62 4.42 -8.10
C VAL A 80 10.20 3.07 -8.52
N HIS A 81 11.48 3.02 -8.88
CA HIS A 81 12.15 1.75 -9.21
C HIS A 81 12.13 0.81 -8.00
N ILE A 82 12.55 1.26 -6.82
CA ILE A 82 12.60 0.41 -5.62
C ILE A 82 11.23 -0.06 -5.15
N ALA A 83 10.17 0.73 -5.33
CA ALA A 83 8.81 0.38 -4.90
C ALA A 83 8.32 -0.95 -5.49
N PHE A 84 8.90 -1.40 -6.62
CA PHE A 84 8.64 -2.72 -7.19
C PHE A 84 9.00 -3.89 -6.24
N VAL A 85 10.11 -3.77 -5.50
CA VAL A 85 10.55 -4.80 -4.54
C VAL A 85 10.05 -4.47 -3.14
N HIS A 86 10.01 -3.19 -2.78
CA HIS A 86 9.50 -2.74 -1.51
C HIS A 86 8.07 -2.20 -1.66
N LEU A 87 7.09 -3.10 -1.64
CA LEU A 87 5.67 -2.82 -1.93
C LEU A 87 5.07 -1.67 -1.07
N LEU A 88 5.49 -1.52 0.19
CA LEU A 88 5.07 -0.42 1.06
C LEU A 88 5.50 0.95 0.49
N GLY A 89 6.53 1.01 -0.34
CA GLY A 89 7.04 2.24 -0.93
C GLY A 89 6.05 2.96 -1.85
N HIS A 90 5.08 2.25 -2.43
CA HIS A 90 4.10 2.86 -3.35
C HIS A 90 3.24 3.93 -2.67
N SER A 91 2.74 3.66 -1.48
CA SER A 91 1.90 4.58 -0.72
C SER A 91 2.61 5.83 -0.19
N HIS A 92 3.94 5.84 -0.20
CA HIS A 92 4.76 6.99 0.20
C HIS A 92 5.08 7.91 -1.00
N LEU A 93 5.04 7.38 -2.24
CA LEU A 93 5.32 8.15 -3.46
C LEU A 93 4.44 9.40 -3.66
N PRO A 94 3.14 9.44 -3.30
CA PRO A 94 2.27 10.58 -3.58
C PRO A 94 2.77 11.92 -3.03
N LEU A 95 3.41 11.95 -1.85
CA LEU A 95 3.96 13.18 -1.29
C LEU A 95 5.08 13.75 -2.16
N LEU A 96 5.95 12.88 -2.68
CA LEU A 96 7.05 13.27 -3.56
C LEU A 96 6.55 13.71 -4.94
N PHE A 97 5.54 13.01 -5.50
CA PHE A 97 4.88 13.43 -6.73
C PHE A 97 4.18 14.78 -6.57
N TYR A 98 3.47 14.99 -5.46
CA TYR A 98 2.84 16.26 -5.16
C TYR A 98 3.87 17.39 -5.08
N PHE A 99 4.97 17.17 -4.36
CA PHE A 99 6.08 18.13 -4.29
C PHE A 99 6.62 18.47 -5.69
N SER A 100 6.89 17.47 -6.53
CA SER A 100 7.36 17.70 -7.91
C SER A 100 6.36 18.50 -8.76
N SER A 101 5.06 18.35 -8.52
CA SER A 101 4.03 19.07 -9.26
C SER A 101 4.01 20.57 -8.96
N GLN A 102 4.44 20.99 -7.75
CA GLN A 102 4.49 22.40 -7.33
C GLN A 102 5.51 23.25 -8.10
N PHE A 103 6.39 22.62 -8.87
CA PHE A 103 7.36 23.30 -9.72
C PHE A 103 6.74 23.76 -11.04
N ASN A 104 5.53 23.31 -11.41
CA ASN A 104 4.81 23.68 -12.64
C ASN A 104 5.69 23.58 -13.91
N GLY A 105 6.62 22.61 -13.95
CA GLY A 105 7.54 22.39 -15.08
C GLY A 105 8.76 23.33 -15.13
N ASN A 106 8.91 24.26 -14.17
CA ASN A 106 10.06 25.16 -14.14
C ASN A 106 11.31 24.45 -13.57
N LYS A 107 12.20 24.05 -14.48
CA LYS A 107 13.45 23.31 -14.18
C LYS A 107 14.45 24.10 -13.34
N LEU A 108 14.38 25.43 -13.34
CA LEU A 108 15.29 26.30 -12.58
C LEU A 108 14.74 26.66 -11.20
N SER A 109 13.51 26.25 -10.89
CA SER A 109 12.90 26.57 -9.60
C SER A 109 13.34 25.60 -8.51
N CYS A 110 13.32 26.14 -7.28
CA CYS A 110 13.73 25.48 -6.06
C CYS A 110 12.60 25.64 -5.04
N ARG A 111 12.29 24.61 -4.26
CA ARG A 111 11.18 24.62 -3.29
C ARG A 111 11.62 23.99 -1.98
N TYR A 112 11.14 24.51 -0.87
CA TYR A 112 11.36 23.90 0.45
C TYR A 112 10.48 22.67 0.63
N LEU A 113 11.04 21.63 1.24
CA LEU A 113 10.28 20.44 1.60
C LEU A 113 9.29 20.78 2.72
N SER A 114 8.12 20.15 2.69
CA SER A 114 7.20 20.18 3.82
C SER A 114 7.64 19.19 4.90
N LYS A 115 7.29 19.44 6.17
CA LYS A 115 7.57 18.49 7.26
C LYS A 115 7.05 17.07 6.98
N PRO A 116 5.84 16.85 6.45
CA PRO A 116 5.38 15.51 6.09
C PRO A 116 6.26 14.81 5.06
N LEU A 117 6.80 15.54 4.08
CA LEU A 117 7.71 14.97 3.10
C LEU A 117 9.06 14.60 3.71
N ILE A 118 9.57 15.40 4.65
CA ILE A 118 10.82 15.08 5.38
C ILE A 118 10.63 13.81 6.21
N ASN A 119 9.52 13.69 6.95
CA ASN A 119 9.19 12.49 7.71
C ASN A 119 9.06 11.26 6.80
N ASP A 120 8.43 11.41 5.62
CA ASP A 120 8.33 10.35 4.62
C ASP A 120 9.71 9.89 4.12
N LEU A 121 10.64 10.82 3.91
CA LEU A 121 12.00 10.50 3.48
C LEU A 121 12.80 9.79 4.57
N HIS A 122 12.66 10.19 5.84
CA HIS A 122 13.26 9.47 6.96
C HIS A 122 12.68 8.05 7.11
N TRP A 123 11.36 7.91 7.01
CA TRP A 123 10.75 6.57 6.99
C TRP A 123 11.34 5.70 5.88
N ARG A 124 11.60 6.27 4.69
CA ARG A 124 12.25 5.53 3.60
C ARG A 124 13.69 5.19 3.90
N GLU A 125 14.44 6.10 4.51
CA GLU A 125 15.80 5.81 4.96
C GLU A 125 15.80 4.61 5.91
N ASP A 126 14.92 4.61 6.90
CA ASP A 126 14.76 3.52 7.86
C ASP A 126 14.34 2.22 7.17
N ALA A 127 13.37 2.28 6.26
CA ALA A 127 12.89 1.12 5.50
C ALA A 127 13.97 0.54 4.56
N LEU A 128 14.89 1.37 4.07
CA LEU A 128 16.01 0.96 3.24
C LEU A 128 17.29 0.67 4.04
N SER A 129 17.31 0.89 5.36
CA SER A 129 18.51 0.66 6.18
C SER A 129 18.88 -0.82 6.35
N PRO A 130 17.92 -1.77 6.50
CA PRO A 130 18.25 -3.18 6.58
C PRO A 130 18.95 -3.69 5.32
N PRO A 131 19.96 -4.59 5.46
CA PRO A 131 20.52 -5.31 4.34
C PRO A 131 19.47 -6.25 3.73
N ASP A 132 19.64 -6.60 2.45
CA ASP A 132 18.81 -7.57 1.73
C ASP A 132 17.33 -7.21 1.56
N ILE A 133 17.09 -6.10 0.84
CA ILE A 133 15.74 -5.75 0.40
C ILE A 133 15.28 -6.76 -0.66
N SER A 134 14.42 -7.67 -0.24
CA SER A 134 13.83 -8.70 -1.08
C SER A 134 12.32 -8.78 -0.93
N CYS A 135 11.68 -9.28 -1.98
CA CYS A 135 10.26 -9.59 -2.05
C CYS A 135 10.12 -11.06 -2.43
N LEU A 136 9.43 -11.81 -1.58
CA LEU A 136 9.03 -13.17 -1.90
C LEU A 136 7.78 -13.12 -2.78
N LEU A 137 7.89 -13.72 -3.96
CA LEU A 137 6.80 -13.99 -4.90
C LEU A 137 6.12 -15.31 -4.53
N LYS A 138 5.71 -15.42 -3.26
CA LYS A 138 4.90 -16.56 -2.84
C LYS A 138 3.59 -16.52 -3.64
N PRO A 139 3.19 -17.62 -4.28
CA PRO A 139 1.86 -17.67 -4.85
C PRO A 139 0.86 -17.51 -3.71
N TYR A 140 -0.16 -16.70 -3.93
CA TYR A 140 -1.27 -16.64 -3.01
C TYR A 140 -1.94 -18.00 -2.94
N GLY A 141 -2.44 -18.36 -1.76
CA GLY A 141 -3.16 -19.61 -1.60
C GLY A 141 -4.55 -19.57 -2.26
N PRO A 142 -5.33 -20.64 -2.07
CA PRO A 142 -6.61 -20.79 -2.74
C PRO A 142 -7.55 -19.63 -2.41
N THR A 143 -8.49 -19.36 -3.32
CA THR A 143 -9.57 -18.41 -3.05
C THR A 143 -10.46 -18.98 -1.95
N LEU A 144 -10.50 -18.29 -0.81
CA LEU A 144 -11.41 -18.60 0.27
C LEU A 144 -12.76 -17.94 -0.07
N ILE A 145 -13.80 -18.76 -0.19
CA ILE A 145 -15.15 -18.30 -0.49
C ILE A 145 -15.75 -17.78 0.81
N LEU A 146 -15.64 -16.47 1.01
CA LEU A 146 -16.32 -15.72 2.08
C LEU A 146 -17.19 -14.64 1.44
N GLU A 147 -18.38 -14.46 1.99
CA GLU A 147 -19.25 -13.35 1.66
C GLU A 147 -18.85 -12.13 2.49
N ILE A 148 -17.89 -11.35 1.96
CA ILE A 148 -17.40 -10.15 2.64
C ILE A 148 -17.99 -8.91 1.99
N PHE A 149 -18.66 -8.09 2.80
CA PHE A 149 -19.21 -6.80 2.41
C PHE A 149 -18.78 -5.74 3.41
N MET A 150 -18.56 -4.53 2.92
CA MET A 150 -18.25 -3.38 3.77
C MET A 150 -19.01 -2.15 3.30
N ASN A 151 -19.33 -1.27 4.23
CA ASN A 151 -19.82 0.06 3.93
C ASN A 151 -19.39 1.05 5.02
N ALA A 152 -19.26 2.31 4.64
CA ALA A 152 -19.16 3.42 5.57
C ALA A 152 -20.09 4.56 5.14
N SER A 153 -20.76 5.17 6.12
CA SER A 153 -21.67 6.29 5.90
C SER A 153 -21.13 7.58 6.49
N THR A 154 -21.51 8.71 5.89
CA THR A 154 -21.27 10.04 6.47
C THR A 154 -22.02 10.26 7.79
N ASP A 155 -23.06 9.48 7.97
CA ASP A 155 -24.07 9.63 9.00
C ASP A 155 -23.85 8.53 10.05
N TRP A 156 -22.61 8.44 10.55
CA TRP A 156 -22.28 7.91 11.88
C TRP A 156 -21.63 6.52 11.95
N ARG A 157 -21.55 5.73 10.87
CA ARG A 157 -21.22 4.29 10.99
C ARG A 157 -20.27 3.73 9.94
N ILE A 158 -19.43 2.80 10.40
CA ILE A 158 -18.73 1.81 9.56
C ILE A 158 -19.32 0.44 9.88
N GLY A 159 -19.52 -0.39 8.87
CA GLY A 159 -20.05 -1.74 9.02
C GLY A 159 -19.34 -2.72 8.10
N ILE A 160 -19.07 -3.92 8.60
CA ILE A 160 -18.53 -5.02 7.83
C ILE A 160 -19.39 -6.27 8.06
N ILE A 161 -19.50 -7.10 7.03
CA ILE A 161 -20.11 -8.43 7.05
C ILE A 161 -19.07 -9.41 6.57
N ILE A 162 -18.95 -10.53 7.26
CA ILE A 162 -18.18 -11.69 6.84
C ILE A 162 -19.05 -12.92 7.11
N ASP A 163 -19.65 -13.45 6.04
CA ASP A 163 -20.65 -14.51 6.07
C ASP A 163 -21.83 -14.16 7.01
N SER A 164 -22.06 -14.98 8.04
CA SER A 164 -23.12 -14.80 9.02
C SER A 164 -22.75 -13.87 10.18
N PHE A 165 -21.56 -13.26 10.14
CA PHE A 165 -21.08 -12.38 11.20
C PHE A 165 -20.99 -10.96 10.69
N TRP A 166 -21.31 -10.02 11.57
CA TRP A 166 -21.18 -8.61 11.26
C TRP A 166 -20.57 -7.85 12.42
N ASP A 167 -19.89 -6.76 12.09
CA ASP A 167 -19.34 -5.82 13.04
C ASP A 167 -19.67 -4.39 12.61
N ALA A 168 -19.91 -3.51 13.58
CA ALA A 168 -20.22 -2.12 13.32
C ALA A 168 -19.60 -1.19 14.36
N TRP A 169 -19.30 0.02 13.92
CA TRP A 169 -18.61 1.02 14.72
C TRP A 169 -19.25 2.38 14.57
N HIS A 170 -19.29 3.11 15.69
CA HIS A 170 -19.73 4.49 15.71
C HIS A 170 -18.54 5.45 15.63
N LEU A 171 -18.68 6.42 14.74
CA LEU A 171 -17.75 7.54 14.64
C LEU A 171 -18.00 8.53 15.78
N ILE A 172 -16.93 9.04 16.37
CA ILE A 172 -17.03 10.07 17.41
C ILE A 172 -17.49 11.41 16.78
N PRO A 173 -18.33 12.20 17.49
CA PRO A 173 -18.70 13.54 17.04
C PRO A 173 -17.47 14.41 16.73
N GLY A 174 -17.52 15.16 15.63
CA GLY A 174 -16.42 16.04 15.20
C GLY A 174 -15.34 15.38 14.31
N TRP A 175 -15.53 14.12 13.88
CA TRP A 175 -14.54 13.44 13.03
C TRP A 175 -14.27 14.15 11.69
N LYS A 176 -15.23 14.91 11.14
CA LYS A 176 -15.05 15.67 9.89
C LYS A 176 -14.17 16.91 10.05
N ASP A 177 -14.00 17.41 11.28
CA ASP A 177 -13.34 18.69 11.53
C ASP A 177 -11.82 18.63 11.26
N GLN A 178 -11.25 17.42 11.12
CA GLN A 178 -9.86 17.19 10.77
C GLN A 178 -9.60 17.07 9.25
N GLY A 179 -10.58 17.43 8.41
CA GLY A 179 -10.44 17.39 6.95
C GLY A 179 -10.56 15.98 6.36
N TRP A 180 -11.13 15.04 7.11
CA TRP A 180 -11.38 13.68 6.65
C TRP A 180 -12.65 13.60 5.81
N ASN A 181 -12.62 12.71 4.81
CA ASN A 181 -13.70 12.55 3.85
C ASN A 181 -14.30 11.14 3.94
N ILE A 182 -15.45 10.95 3.28
CA ILE A 182 -16.12 9.64 3.22
C ILE A 182 -15.21 8.55 2.63
N GLY A 183 -14.40 8.89 1.61
CA GLY A 183 -13.43 7.96 1.03
C GLY A 183 -12.46 7.39 2.05
N TRP A 184 -12.02 8.20 3.01
CA TRP A 184 -11.17 7.72 4.11
C TRP A 184 -11.90 6.77 5.05
N LEU A 185 -13.19 7.01 5.35
CA LEU A 185 -13.97 6.09 6.19
C LEU A 185 -14.16 4.73 5.55
N GLU A 186 -14.44 4.70 4.25
CA GLU A 186 -14.56 3.44 3.52
C GLU A 186 -13.21 2.74 3.42
N ALA A 187 -12.10 3.47 3.23
CA ALA A 187 -10.77 2.87 3.32
C ALA A 187 -10.51 2.29 4.73
N LEU A 188 -10.98 2.98 5.78
CA LEU A 188 -10.90 2.48 7.15
C LEU A 188 -11.76 1.22 7.35
N ALA A 189 -12.90 1.10 6.68
CA ALA A 189 -13.69 -0.12 6.65
C ALA A 189 -12.92 -1.30 6.02
N VAL A 190 -12.16 -1.06 4.95
CA VAL A 190 -11.23 -2.08 4.39
C VAL A 190 -10.19 -2.49 5.44
N GLU A 191 -9.56 -1.52 6.10
CA GLU A 191 -8.54 -1.78 7.12
C GLU A 191 -9.09 -2.58 8.30
N LEU A 192 -10.26 -2.20 8.81
CA LEU A 192 -10.96 -2.92 9.87
C LEU A 192 -11.27 -4.36 9.46
N MET A 193 -11.80 -4.56 8.26
CA MET A 193 -12.06 -5.89 7.70
C MET A 193 -10.78 -6.74 7.64
N ILE A 194 -9.64 -6.16 7.24
CA ILE A 194 -8.35 -6.87 7.22
C ILE A 194 -7.93 -7.29 8.63
N TYR A 195 -8.08 -6.42 9.64
CA TYR A 195 -7.81 -6.80 11.02
C TYR A 195 -8.75 -7.92 11.49
N THR A 196 -10.03 -7.90 11.09
CA THR A 196 -10.96 -9.00 11.39
C THR A 196 -10.51 -10.33 10.78
N LEU A 197 -9.98 -10.32 9.55
CA LEU A 197 -9.41 -11.52 8.93
C LEU A 197 -8.19 -12.03 9.72
N GLU A 198 -7.30 -11.13 10.13
CA GLU A 198 -6.14 -11.48 10.98
C GLU A 198 -6.58 -12.07 12.32
N GLU A 199 -7.57 -11.49 12.99
CA GLU A 199 -8.07 -12.00 14.28
C GLU A 199 -8.70 -13.38 14.17
N ARG A 200 -9.35 -13.66 13.04
CA ARG A 200 -9.87 -15.00 12.71
C ARG A 200 -8.76 -16.01 12.36
N GLY A 201 -7.51 -15.58 12.35
CA GLY A 201 -6.36 -16.42 12.02
C GLY A 201 -6.33 -16.80 10.54
N ILE A 202 -6.93 -15.99 9.66
CA ILE A 202 -6.89 -16.23 8.22
C ILE A 202 -5.51 -15.82 7.72
N HIS A 203 -4.87 -16.70 6.95
CA HIS A 203 -3.56 -16.48 6.34
C HIS A 203 -3.41 -17.35 5.08
N ASP A 204 -2.47 -17.00 4.20
CA ASP A 204 -2.16 -17.73 2.96
C ASP A 204 -3.37 -18.00 2.06
N VAL A 205 -4.23 -17.01 1.84
CA VAL A 205 -5.45 -17.13 1.02
C VAL A 205 -5.67 -15.93 0.11
N SER A 206 -6.51 -16.12 -0.89
CA SER A 206 -7.09 -15.01 -1.65
C SER A 206 -8.53 -14.77 -1.21
N VAL A 207 -8.90 -13.53 -0.91
CA VAL A 207 -10.24 -13.14 -0.47
C VAL A 207 -10.83 -12.08 -1.40
N THR A 208 -12.13 -12.16 -1.64
CA THR A 208 -12.88 -11.16 -2.39
C THR A 208 -13.74 -10.35 -1.43
N VAL A 209 -13.67 -9.03 -1.55
CA VAL A 209 -14.38 -8.10 -0.68
C VAL A 209 -15.18 -7.13 -1.53
N HIS A 210 -16.46 -6.96 -1.18
CA HIS A 210 -17.37 -6.11 -1.91
C HIS A 210 -17.44 -4.72 -1.28
N SER A 211 -17.23 -3.70 -2.12
CA SER A 211 -17.28 -2.29 -1.76
C SER A 211 -18.11 -1.53 -2.79
N ASP A 212 -18.89 -0.54 -2.36
CA ASP A 212 -19.63 0.35 -3.25
C ASP A 212 -18.84 1.60 -3.68
N ASN A 213 -17.61 1.76 -3.18
CA ASN A 213 -16.76 2.88 -3.55
C ASN A 213 -15.64 2.51 -4.51
N GLN A 214 -15.83 2.86 -5.78
CA GLN A 214 -14.83 2.66 -6.83
C GLN A 214 -13.51 3.42 -6.60
N GLY A 215 -13.56 4.55 -5.89
CA GLY A 215 -12.37 5.33 -5.54
C GLY A 215 -11.47 4.60 -4.55
N VAL A 216 -12.05 3.92 -3.56
CA VAL A 216 -11.33 3.08 -2.61
C VAL A 216 -10.76 1.86 -3.31
N ILE A 217 -11.57 1.15 -4.10
CA ILE A 217 -11.13 0.00 -4.91
C ILE A 217 -9.89 0.37 -5.73
N GLY A 218 -10.01 1.43 -6.54
CA GLY A 218 -8.91 1.88 -7.39
C GLY A 218 -7.69 2.42 -6.64
N SER A 219 -7.82 2.83 -5.37
CA SER A 219 -6.70 3.28 -4.55
C SER A 219 -5.94 2.11 -3.93
N PHE A 220 -6.65 1.09 -3.45
CA PHE A 220 -6.05 -0.16 -2.94
C PHE A 220 -5.39 -0.95 -4.07
N ASP A 221 -6.03 -1.09 -5.24
CA ASP A 221 -5.44 -1.77 -6.40
C ASP A 221 -4.13 -1.11 -6.86
N LYS A 222 -4.05 0.22 -6.77
CA LYS A 222 -2.83 0.97 -7.10
C LYS A 222 -1.81 1.01 -5.97
N GLY A 223 -2.19 0.65 -4.74
CA GLY A 223 -1.40 0.84 -3.53
C GLY A 223 -1.14 2.31 -3.18
N GLN A 224 -1.92 3.24 -3.72
CA GLN A 224 -1.76 4.68 -3.48
C GLN A 224 -3.02 5.50 -3.80
N SER A 225 -3.15 6.63 -3.11
CA SER A 225 -4.20 7.64 -3.24
C SER A 225 -3.61 9.06 -3.24
N ARG A 226 -4.43 10.04 -3.59
CA ARG A 226 -4.11 11.47 -3.43
C ARG A 226 -4.29 11.94 -1.98
N SER A 227 -5.07 11.23 -1.18
CA SER A 227 -5.32 11.57 0.22
C SER A 227 -4.25 10.95 1.12
N ILE A 228 -3.62 11.78 1.96
CA ILE A 228 -2.62 11.34 2.94
C ILE A 228 -3.23 10.33 3.92
N SER A 229 -4.41 10.63 4.47
CA SER A 229 -5.08 9.74 5.42
C SER A 229 -5.41 8.37 4.81
N MET A 230 -5.81 8.34 3.54
CA MET A 230 -6.07 7.09 2.82
C MET A 230 -4.77 6.30 2.55
N ASN A 231 -3.67 6.98 2.21
CA ASN A 231 -2.36 6.33 2.06
C ASN A 231 -1.90 5.66 3.35
N LEU A 232 -2.08 6.32 4.50
CA LEU A 232 -1.74 5.73 5.80
C LEU A 232 -2.55 4.46 6.09
N THR A 233 -3.84 4.46 5.74
CA THR A 233 -4.71 3.27 5.84
C THR A 233 -4.26 2.14 4.91
N ILE A 234 -3.90 2.46 3.66
CA ILE A 234 -3.35 1.48 2.71
C ILE A 234 -2.04 0.89 3.24
N GLN A 235 -1.15 1.71 3.82
CA GLN A 235 0.12 1.26 4.39
C GLN A 235 -0.09 0.23 5.49
N ARG A 236 -0.91 0.56 6.50
CA ARG A 236 -1.20 -0.35 7.62
C ARG A 236 -1.86 -1.65 7.14
N SER A 237 -2.83 -1.53 6.24
CA SER A 237 -3.49 -2.67 5.60
C SER A 237 -2.48 -3.58 4.89
N HIS A 238 -1.55 -3.00 4.12
CA HIS A 238 -0.56 -3.76 3.37
C HIS A 238 0.45 -4.49 4.27
N ILE A 239 0.79 -3.93 5.43
CA ILE A 239 1.64 -4.60 6.43
C ILE A 239 0.99 -5.92 6.86
N VAL A 240 -0.30 -5.89 7.22
CA VAL A 240 -1.03 -7.09 7.66
C VAL A 240 -1.22 -8.08 6.52
N LEU A 241 -1.66 -7.61 5.34
CA LEU A 241 -1.85 -8.47 4.17
C LEU A 241 -0.56 -9.20 3.78
N LYS A 242 0.59 -8.52 3.84
CA LYS A 242 1.89 -9.11 3.56
C LYS A 242 2.32 -10.10 4.63
N ASP A 243 2.18 -9.75 5.91
CA ASP A 243 2.54 -10.63 7.03
C ASP A 243 1.74 -11.94 7.01
N LYS A 244 0.43 -11.85 6.74
CA LYS A 244 -0.46 -13.00 6.64
C LYS A 244 -0.51 -13.65 5.26
N ASN A 245 0.23 -13.12 4.28
CA ASN A 245 0.19 -13.58 2.89
C ASN A 245 -1.24 -13.69 2.32
N ILE A 246 -2.07 -12.68 2.59
CA ILE A 246 -3.46 -12.57 2.11
C ILE A 246 -3.47 -11.71 0.84
N HIS A 247 -4.06 -12.24 -0.23
CA HIS A 247 -4.40 -11.45 -1.41
C HIS A 247 -5.81 -10.90 -1.29
N LEU A 248 -5.91 -9.58 -1.21
CA LEU A 248 -7.19 -8.88 -1.20
C LEU A 248 -7.59 -8.49 -2.62
N SER A 249 -8.77 -8.93 -3.05
CA SER A 249 -9.41 -8.46 -4.29
C SER A 249 -10.67 -7.68 -3.94
N LEU A 250 -10.67 -6.38 -4.19
CA LEU A 250 -11.86 -5.55 -4.00
C LEU A 250 -12.72 -5.55 -5.28
N VAL A 251 -14.00 -5.82 -5.12
CA VAL A 251 -14.98 -5.89 -6.21
C VAL A 251 -16.10 -4.88 -5.97
N TYR A 252 -16.50 -4.20 -7.03
CA TYR A 252 -17.59 -3.23 -6.96
C TYR A 252 -18.94 -3.93 -6.76
N VAL A 253 -19.72 -3.45 -5.80
CA VAL A 253 -21.14 -3.79 -5.62
C VAL A 253 -21.96 -2.50 -5.59
N ALA A 254 -23.15 -2.48 -6.18
CA ALA A 254 -24.03 -1.32 -6.06
C ALA A 254 -24.55 -1.20 -4.62
N SER A 255 -24.64 0.00 -4.05
CA SER A 255 -25.08 0.20 -2.65
C SER A 255 -26.44 -0.45 -2.35
N THR A 256 -27.39 -0.41 -3.29
CA THR A 256 -28.71 -1.09 -3.16
C THR A 256 -28.62 -2.61 -3.01
N MET A 257 -27.49 -3.21 -3.41
CA MET A 257 -27.20 -4.64 -3.33
C MET A 257 -26.16 -4.95 -2.25
N ASN A 258 -25.73 -3.96 -1.48
CA ASN A 258 -24.74 -4.11 -0.42
C ASN A 258 -25.44 -4.42 0.91
N PRO A 259 -25.34 -5.66 1.45
CA PRO A 259 -25.97 -6.01 2.71
C PRO A 259 -25.40 -5.21 3.90
N ALA A 260 -24.19 -4.66 3.77
CA ALA A 260 -23.60 -3.82 4.81
C ALA A 260 -24.37 -2.51 5.02
N ASP A 261 -25.16 -2.04 4.05
CA ASP A 261 -26.03 -0.86 4.20
C ASP A 261 -27.09 -1.11 5.29
N SER A 262 -27.64 -2.32 5.36
CA SER A 262 -28.65 -2.71 6.36
C SER A 262 -28.10 -2.71 7.80
N ILE A 263 -26.80 -2.95 7.99
CA ILE A 263 -26.14 -2.81 9.30
C ILE A 263 -26.12 -1.35 9.72
N LEU A 264 -25.78 -0.46 8.79
CA LEU A 264 -25.71 0.96 9.09
C LEU A 264 -27.10 1.49 9.47
N CYS A 265 -28.18 0.94 8.89
CA CYS A 265 -29.57 1.23 9.26
C CYS A 265 -30.01 0.63 10.61
N GLY A 266 -29.32 -0.40 11.13
CA GLY A 266 -29.61 -1.03 12.42
C GLY A 266 -30.60 -2.20 12.35
N ASP A 267 -30.74 -2.84 11.19
CA ASP A 267 -31.77 -3.85 10.94
C ASP A 267 -31.34 -5.31 11.20
N LEU A 268 -30.07 -5.55 11.60
CA LEU A 268 -29.54 -6.91 11.80
C LEU A 268 -29.66 -7.42 13.24
N ASP A 269 -29.79 -8.76 13.37
CA ASP A 269 -29.91 -9.46 14.64
C ASP A 269 -28.65 -9.27 15.53
N PRO A 270 -28.80 -8.76 16.78
CA PRO A 270 -27.70 -8.59 17.73
C PRO A 270 -26.93 -9.89 18.07
N THR A 271 -27.53 -11.06 17.86
CA THR A 271 -26.90 -12.35 18.18
C THR A 271 -25.81 -12.77 17.18
N GLN A 272 -25.80 -12.17 16.00
CA GLN A 272 -24.81 -12.40 14.94
C GLN A 272 -23.67 -11.37 14.96
N CYS A 273 -23.74 -10.39 15.86
CA CYS A 273 -22.70 -9.40 16.08
C CYS A 273 -21.45 -10.07 16.67
N SER A 274 -20.34 -10.01 15.96
CA SER A 274 -19.07 -10.49 16.51
C SER A 274 -18.58 -9.44 17.51
N ARG A 275 -18.40 -9.80 18.79
CA ARG A 275 -17.84 -8.88 19.79
C ARG A 275 -16.31 -8.76 19.69
N SER A 276 -15.77 -8.87 18.48
CA SER A 276 -14.35 -9.16 18.26
C SER A 276 -13.56 -7.90 17.91
N PHE A 277 -13.46 -6.94 18.83
CA PHE A 277 -12.42 -5.89 18.74
C PHE A 277 -11.97 -5.48 20.13
N ALA A 278 -10.93 -6.13 20.64
CA ALA A 278 -10.23 -5.66 21.83
C ALA A 278 -8.71 -5.54 21.62
N LYS A 279 -8.17 -5.97 20.47
CA LYS A 279 -6.71 -6.07 20.28
C LYS A 279 -6.07 -4.88 19.58
N TYR A 280 -6.76 -4.22 18.65
CA TYR A 280 -6.16 -3.14 17.87
C TYR A 280 -6.69 -1.77 18.30
N PRO A 281 -5.95 -1.01 19.13
CA PRO A 281 -6.20 0.41 19.21
C PRO A 281 -5.89 1.01 17.84
N ILE A 282 -6.90 1.54 17.16
CA ILE A 282 -6.70 2.33 15.94
C ILE A 282 -6.14 3.67 16.39
N ILE A 283 -4.81 3.73 16.52
CA ILE A 283 -4.07 4.91 16.97
C ILE A 283 -3.93 5.87 15.80
N PHE A 284 -4.44 7.10 15.96
CA PHE A 284 -4.22 8.21 15.03
C PHE A 284 -3.32 9.27 15.69
N GLY A 285 -2.11 9.50 15.14
CA GLY A 285 -1.19 10.59 15.50
C GLY A 285 0.21 10.15 15.98
N ASP A 286 1.24 10.94 15.68
CA ASP A 286 2.67 10.71 16.01
C ASP A 286 3.02 10.83 17.51
N GLU A 287 2.04 10.98 18.40
CA GLU A 287 2.29 11.09 19.85
C GLU A 287 1.58 9.98 20.62
N ILE A 288 2.39 9.12 21.24
CA ILE A 288 1.98 8.18 22.29
C ILE A 288 1.57 9.01 23.51
N THR A 289 0.33 9.49 23.53
CA THR A 289 -0.30 10.00 24.74
C THR A 289 -1.68 9.38 24.88
N LYS A 290 -1.97 8.89 26.10
CA LYS A 290 -3.17 8.14 26.48
C LYS A 290 -4.46 8.77 25.94
N GLN A 291 -5.32 7.92 25.40
CA GLN A 291 -6.71 8.16 24.94
C GLN A 291 -6.88 8.92 23.62
N SER A 292 -6.75 8.21 22.50
CA SER A 292 -7.30 8.63 21.21
C SER A 292 -7.96 7.44 20.52
N PHE A 293 -9.16 7.07 20.97
CA PHE A 293 -10.06 6.19 20.21
C PHE A 293 -10.94 7.09 19.35
N LEU A 294 -11.11 6.79 18.06
CA LEU A 294 -12.03 7.51 17.15
C LEU A 294 -13.28 6.72 16.81
N ILE A 295 -13.34 5.50 17.31
CA ILE A 295 -14.37 4.51 17.06
C ILE A 295 -14.81 3.95 18.42
N GLY A 296 -16.09 4.11 18.74
CA GLY A 296 -16.74 3.46 19.88
C GLY A 296 -17.38 2.15 19.45
N LEU A 297 -17.23 1.10 20.27
CA LEU A 297 -17.96 -0.16 20.11
C LEU A 297 -19.40 0.01 20.60
N LEU A 298 -20.33 -0.69 19.94
CA LEU A 298 -21.72 -0.88 20.39
C LEU A 298 -21.81 -1.94 21.48
#